data_AF-A0A9D8PUC3-F1
#
_entry.id   AF-A0A9D8PUC3-F1
#
_cell.length_a   1.000
_cell.length_b   1.000
_cell.length_c   1.000
_cell.angle_alpha   90.00
_cell.angle_beta   90.00
_cell.angle_gamma   90.00
#
_symmetry.space_group_name_H-M   'P 1'
#
loop_
_entity.id
_entity.type
_entity.pdbx_description
1 polymer ?
#
loop_
_entity_poly.entity_id
_entity_poly.type
_entity_poly.pdbx_seq_one_letter_code
_entity_poly.pdbx_strand_id
1 'polypeptide(L)'
;LMPAYRAWFYPHEPAGEGNIDAVKGRARVQLEAAWQQVADHLQDEGPYMLGAQVSAVDFMLTMLMRWSRNMPCPAAAWPVLAAHARRMKDRPALAEVYRREGISDWT
;
A
#
# COMPACT_ATOMS: atom_id res chain seq x y z
N LEU A 1 3.25 1.94 8.20
CA LEU A 1 2.54 0.97 7.33
C LEU A 1 2.69 -0.49 7.80
N MET A 2 3.88 -1.09 7.84
CA MET A 2 4.07 -2.53 8.10
C MET A 2 3.41 -3.08 9.39
N PRO A 3 3.57 -2.47 10.59
CA PRO A 3 2.93 -2.99 11.81
C PRO A 3 1.39 -2.98 11.73
N ALA A 4 0.83 -1.94 11.13
CA ALA A 4 -0.62 -1.82 10.94
C ALA A 4 -1.14 -2.85 9.92
N TYR A 5 -0.38 -3.14 8.86
CA TYR A 5 -0.71 -4.25 7.96
C TYR A 5 -0.68 -5.62 8.66
N ARG A 6 0.29 -5.86 9.54
CA ARG A 6 0.31 -7.09 10.34
C ARG A 6 -0.96 -7.23 11.17
N ALA A 7 -1.36 -6.18 11.88
CA ALA A 7 -2.60 -6.16 12.64
C ALA A 7 -3.86 -6.34 11.75
N TRP A 8 -3.84 -5.85 10.51
CA TRP A 8 -4.95 -6.02 9.57
C TRP A 8 -5.11 -7.46 9.06
N PHE A 9 -4.01 -8.11 8.68
CA PHE A 9 -4.03 -9.48 8.13
C PHE A 9 -4.05 -10.58 9.21
N TYR A 10 -3.47 -10.30 10.38
CA TYR A 10 -3.39 -11.25 11.50
C TYR A 10 -4.02 -10.63 12.76
N PRO A 11 -5.33 -10.29 12.74
CA PRO A 11 -5.95 -9.51 13.81
C PRO A 11 -6.12 -10.25 15.14
N HIS A 12 -5.92 -11.57 15.16
CA HIS A 12 -5.96 -12.37 16.38
C HIS A 12 -4.67 -12.26 17.22
N GLU A 13 -3.53 -11.88 16.61
CA GLU A 13 -2.25 -11.83 17.33
C GLU A 13 -2.13 -10.66 18.33
N PRO A 14 -2.56 -9.41 18.02
CA PRO A 14 -2.29 -8.28 18.90
C PRO A 14 -3.08 -8.28 20.21
N ALA A 15 -4.29 -8.87 20.22
CA ALA A 15 -5.20 -8.80 21.36
C ALA A 15 -6.09 -10.05 21.54
N GLY A 16 -5.77 -11.17 20.86
CA GLY A 16 -6.55 -12.41 20.92
C GLY A 16 -7.81 -12.41 20.04
N GLU A 17 -8.42 -13.58 19.90
CA GLU A 17 -9.55 -13.83 19.00
C GLU A 17 -10.79 -12.98 19.32
N GLY A 18 -11.04 -12.69 20.60
CA GLY A 18 -12.18 -11.88 21.04
C GLY A 18 -12.13 -10.40 20.63
N ASN A 19 -10.99 -9.93 20.10
CA ASN A 19 -10.77 -8.52 19.78
C ASN A 19 -10.52 -8.25 18.29
N ILE A 20 -10.80 -9.21 17.41
CA ILE A 20 -10.51 -9.11 15.96
C ILE A 20 -11.04 -7.81 15.35
N ASP A 21 -12.30 -7.46 15.59
CA ASP A 21 -12.93 -6.28 15.00
C ASP A 21 -12.30 -4.97 15.51
N ALA A 22 -11.99 -4.90 16.81
CA ALA A 22 -11.31 -3.76 17.40
C ALA A 22 -9.90 -3.59 16.82
N VAL A 23 -9.16 -4.70 16.64
CA VAL A 23 -7.82 -4.70 16.05
C VAL A 23 -7.87 -4.25 14.59
N LYS A 24 -8.77 -4.81 13.77
CA LYS A 24 -8.93 -4.40 12.37
C LYS A 24 -9.38 -2.95 12.25
N GLY A 25 -10.30 -2.51 13.11
CA GLY A 25 -10.75 -1.12 13.16
C GLY A 25 -9.59 -0.16 13.45
N ARG A 26 -8.75 -0.47 14.44
CA ARG A 26 -7.58 0.35 14.76
C ARG A 26 -6.51 0.31 13.67
N ALA A 27 -6.25 -0.86 13.10
CA ALA A 27 -5.30 -1.03 12.00
C ALA A 27 -5.73 -0.21 10.77
N ARG A 28 -7.02 -0.22 10.44
CA ARG A 28 -7.59 0.57 9.34
C ARG A 28 -7.33 2.07 9.53
N VAL A 29 -7.66 2.62 10.70
CA VAL A 29 -7.45 4.05 11.00
C VAL A 29 -5.97 4.42 10.85
N GLN A 30 -5.06 3.58 11.34
CA GLN A 30 -3.61 3.84 11.21
C GLN A 30 -3.12 3.76 9.76
N LEU A 31 -3.64 2.81 8.98
CA LEU A 31 -3.28 2.65 7.58
C LEU A 31 -3.80 3.82 6.74
N GLU A 32 -5.06 4.21 6.90
CA GLU A 32 -5.67 5.34 6.20
C GLU A 32 -4.92 6.66 6.51
N ALA A 33 -4.59 6.90 7.78
CA ALA A 33 -3.79 8.08 8.17
C ALA A 33 -2.37 8.05 7.60
N ALA A 34 -1.71 6.89 7.58
CA ALA A 34 -0.39 6.75 6.98
C ALA A 34 -0.42 6.92 5.45
N TRP A 35 -1.48 6.45 4.78
CA TRP A 35 -1.65 6.66 3.34
C TRP A 35 -1.90 8.12 3.00
N GLN A 36 -2.64 8.85 3.82
CA GLN A 36 -2.77 10.31 3.68
C GLN A 36 -1.41 11.00 3.75
N GLN A 37 -0.58 10.68 4.75
CA GLN A 37 0.77 11.27 4.88
C GLN A 37 1.65 10.99 3.66
N VAL A 38 1.59 9.78 3.11
CA VAL A 38 2.35 9.42 1.90
C VAL A 38 1.78 10.14 0.67
N ALA A 39 0.46 10.29 0.58
CA ALA A 39 -0.18 11.04 -0.49
C ALA A 39 0.23 12.51 -0.47
N ASP A 40 0.19 13.16 0.70
CA ASP A 40 0.63 14.54 0.88
C ASP A 40 2.10 14.71 0.46
N HIS A 41 2.98 13.82 0.95
CA HIS A 41 4.39 13.82 0.56
C HIS A 41 4.60 13.68 -0.96
N LEU A 42 3.93 12.73 -1.60
CA LEU A 42 4.05 12.54 -3.06
C LEU A 42 3.43 13.68 -3.87
N GLN A 43 2.44 14.37 -3.31
CA GLN A 43 1.80 15.52 -3.94
C GLN A 43 2.75 16.72 -3.99
N ASP A 44 3.56 16.90 -2.95
CA ASP A 44 4.47 18.03 -2.81
C ASP A 44 5.86 17.73 -3.40
N GLU A 45 6.40 16.52 -3.17
CA GLU A 45 7.80 16.15 -3.42
C GLU A 45 7.97 15.06 -4.50
N GLY A 46 6.87 14.64 -5.15
CA GLY A 46 6.86 13.59 -6.16
C GLY A 46 7.71 13.90 -7.40
N PRO A 47 7.76 12.99 -8.40
CA PRO A 47 6.82 11.89 -8.68
C PRO A 47 7.13 10.53 -7.99
N TYR A 48 8.31 10.36 -7.43
CA TYR A 48 8.71 9.21 -6.62
C TYR A 48 8.98 9.67 -5.18
N MET A 49 9.10 8.74 -4.24
CA MET A 49 9.23 9.08 -2.82
C MET A 49 10.49 9.90 -2.49
N LEU A 50 11.55 9.77 -3.29
CA LEU A 50 12.81 10.51 -3.13
C LEU A 50 13.03 11.50 -4.29
N GLY A 51 11.96 12.04 -4.88
CA GLY A 51 11.99 13.05 -5.93
C GLY A 51 11.87 12.47 -7.34
N ALA A 52 12.73 12.93 -8.26
CA ALA A 52 12.60 12.63 -9.69
C ALA A 52 12.98 11.19 -10.09
N GLN A 53 13.78 10.51 -9.27
CA GLN A 53 14.28 9.18 -9.58
C GLN A 53 13.61 8.10 -8.74
N VAL A 54 13.38 6.96 -9.38
CA VAL A 54 12.90 5.76 -8.69
C VAL A 54 13.99 5.19 -7.79
N SER A 55 13.57 4.63 -6.67
CA SER A 55 14.43 3.91 -5.76
C SER A 55 13.70 2.69 -5.17
N ALA A 56 14.40 1.93 -4.32
CA ALA A 56 13.85 0.73 -3.70
C ALA A 56 12.56 1.00 -2.90
N VAL A 57 12.40 2.20 -2.34
CA VAL A 57 11.21 2.55 -1.55
C VAL A 57 9.95 2.56 -2.42
N ASP A 58 10.03 2.91 -3.70
CA ASP A 58 8.86 2.98 -4.59
C ASP A 58 8.34 1.58 -4.94
N PHE A 59 9.24 0.60 -5.05
CA PHE A 59 8.87 -0.81 -5.23
C PHE A 59 8.19 -1.36 -3.96
N MET A 60 8.76 -1.07 -2.79
CA MET A 60 8.15 -1.43 -1.51
C MET A 60 6.79 -0.77 -1.33
N LEU A 61 6.68 0.51 -1.69
CA LEU A 61 5.42 1.24 -1.62
C LEU A 61 4.36 0.62 -2.52
N THR A 62 4.70 0.31 -3.77
CA THR A 62 3.79 -0.34 -4.73
C THR A 62 3.30 -1.70 -4.22
N MET A 63 4.17 -2.48 -3.59
CA MET A 63 3.78 -3.74 -2.94
C MET A 63 2.79 -3.50 -1.78
N LEU A 64 3.07 -2.53 -0.90
CA LEU A 64 2.16 -2.17 0.20
C LEU A 64 0.81 -1.66 -0.32
N MET A 65 0.81 -0.90 -1.41
CA MET A 65 -0.43 -0.46 -2.07
C MET A 65 -1.26 -1.67 -2.52
N ARG A 66 -0.64 -2.71 -3.10
CA ARG A 66 -1.36 -3.95 -3.46
C ARG A 66 -1.98 -4.64 -2.24
N TRP A 67 -1.35 -4.57 -1.07
CA TRP A 67 -1.91 -5.15 0.16
C TRP A 67 -3.17 -4.43 0.63
N SER A 68 -3.33 -3.14 0.31
CA SER A 68 -4.54 -2.38 0.64
C SER A 68 -5.77 -2.73 -0.22
N ARG A 69 -5.64 -3.47 -1.33
CA ARG A 69 -6.68 -3.57 -2.38
C ARG A 69 -8.06 -4.05 -1.91
N ASN A 70 -8.11 -4.85 -0.86
CA ASN A 70 -9.35 -5.39 -0.29
C ASN A 70 -9.77 -4.68 1.02
N MET A 71 -9.16 -3.53 1.33
CA MET A 71 -9.56 -2.69 2.45
C MET A 71 -10.75 -1.78 2.04
N PRO A 72 -11.54 -1.28 3.02
CA PRO A 72 -12.60 -0.31 2.74
C PRO A 72 -12.12 0.94 1.99
N CYS A 73 -10.91 1.41 2.33
CA CYS A 73 -10.23 2.50 1.64
C CYS A 73 -8.85 2.00 1.15
N PRO A 74 -8.74 1.50 -0.09
CA PRO A 74 -7.46 1.09 -0.64
C PRO A 74 -6.58 2.32 -0.95
N ALA A 75 -5.26 2.15 -0.97
CA ALA A 75 -4.29 3.21 -1.25
C ALA A 75 -4.52 3.88 -2.62
N ALA A 76 -5.10 3.17 -3.59
CA ALA A 76 -5.46 3.72 -4.89
C ALA A 76 -6.65 4.71 -4.86
N ALA A 77 -7.31 4.89 -3.70
CA ALA A 77 -8.35 5.91 -3.52
C ALA A 77 -7.77 7.34 -3.55
N TRP A 78 -6.50 7.52 -3.23
CA TRP A 78 -5.80 8.80 -3.38
C TRP A 78 -5.27 8.96 -4.81
N PRO A 79 -5.65 10.02 -5.55
CA PRO A 79 -5.26 10.17 -6.96
C PRO A 79 -3.74 10.16 -7.21
N VAL A 80 -2.96 10.83 -6.35
CA VAL A 80 -1.50 10.88 -6.47
C VAL A 80 -0.85 9.51 -6.27
N LEU A 81 -1.39 8.69 -5.36
CA LEU A 81 -0.95 7.32 -5.15
C LEU A 81 -1.35 6.43 -6.33
N ALA A 82 -2.57 6.56 -6.85
CA ALA A 82 -3.00 5.85 -8.05
C ALA A 82 -2.08 6.14 -9.24
N ALA A 83 -1.70 7.42 -9.44
CA ALA A 83 -0.74 7.81 -10.47
C ALA A 83 0.66 7.22 -10.23
N HIS A 84 1.13 7.20 -8.97
CA HIS A 84 2.38 6.54 -8.59
C HIS A 84 2.36 5.04 -8.92
N ALA A 85 1.30 4.32 -8.49
CA ALA A 85 1.14 2.90 -8.78
C ALA A 85 1.10 2.62 -10.28
N ARG A 86 0.42 3.46 -11.07
CA ARG A 86 0.39 3.31 -12.53
C ARG A 86 1.80 3.44 -13.11
N ARG A 87 2.55 4.48 -12.74
CA ARG A 87 3.93 4.69 -13.19
C ARG A 87 4.85 3.53 -12.84
N MET A 88 4.64 2.92 -11.68
CA MET A 88 5.40 1.73 -11.27
C MET A 88 4.99 0.49 -12.07
N LYS A 89 3.69 0.22 -12.23
CA LYS A 89 3.16 -0.92 -12.98
C LYS A 89 3.49 -0.87 -14.49
N ASP A 90 3.66 0.31 -15.07
CA ASP A 90 4.09 0.47 -16.47
C ASP A 90 5.55 0.02 -16.72
N ARG A 91 6.30 -0.34 -15.67
CA ARG A 91 7.69 -0.82 -15.81
C ARG A 91 7.74 -2.29 -16.23
N PRO A 92 8.59 -2.66 -17.21
CA PRO A 92 8.76 -4.06 -17.62
C PRO A 92 9.13 -5.01 -16.48
N ALA A 93 9.92 -4.53 -15.52
CA ALA A 93 10.32 -5.34 -14.36
C ALA A 93 9.12 -5.75 -13.49
N LEU A 94 8.14 -4.86 -13.27
CA LEU A 94 6.95 -5.19 -12.48
C LEU A 94 5.97 -6.07 -13.27
N ALA A 95 5.85 -5.86 -14.59
CA ALA A 95 5.09 -6.77 -15.45
C ALA A 95 5.66 -8.20 -15.40
N GLU A 96 6.99 -8.36 -15.43
CA GLU A 96 7.64 -9.67 -15.30
C GLU A 96 7.43 -10.31 -13.92
N VAL A 97 7.48 -9.51 -12.85
CA VAL A 97 7.14 -10.00 -11.50
C VAL A 97 5.70 -10.50 -11.46
N TYR A 98 4.74 -9.73 -11.99
CA TYR A 98 3.33 -10.15 -11.99
C TYR A 98 3.12 -11.44 -12.78
N ARG A 99 3.82 -11.60 -13.91
CA ARG A 99 3.79 -12.84 -14.69
C ARG A 99 4.35 -14.04 -13.91
N ARG A 100 5.50 -13.89 -13.24
CA ARG A 100 6.15 -14.98 -12.48
C ARG A 100 5.37 -15.39 -11.24
N GLU A 101 4.79 -14.41 -10.54
CA GLU A 101 4.05 -14.61 -9.29
C GLU A 101 2.55 -14.91 -9.52
N GLY A 102 2.10 -14.98 -10.78
CA GLY A 102 0.69 -15.26 -11.11
C GLY A 102 -0.29 -14.17 -10.68
N ILE A 103 0.16 -12.91 -10.61
CA ILE A 103 -0.66 -11.77 -10.18
C ILE A 103 -1.46 -11.25 -11.38
N SER A 104 -2.76 -11.56 -11.43
CA SER A 104 -3.69 -11.07 -12.46
C SER A 104 -4.76 -10.12 -11.94
N ASP A 105 -4.90 -9.98 -10.61
CA ASP A 105 -5.97 -9.22 -9.93
C ASP A 105 -5.59 -7.75 -9.63
N TRP A 106 -4.43 -7.29 -10.11
CA TRP A 106 -3.86 -5.98 -9.75
C TRP A 106 -2.94 -5.44 -10.86
N THR A 107 -3.50 -5.19 -12.05
CA THR A 107 -2.79 -4.63 -13.23
C THR A 107 -3.08 -3.16 -13.46
#